data_AF-A0A2T6C0B3-F1
#
_entry.id   AF-A0A2T6C0B3-F1
#
_cell.length_a   1.000
_cell.length_b   1.000
_cell.length_c   1.000
_cell.angle_alpha   90.00
_cell.angle_beta   90.00
_cell.angle_gamma   90.00
#
_symmetry.space_group_name_H-M   'P 1'
#
loop_
_entity.id
_entity.type
_entity.pdbx_description
1 polymer ?
#
loop_
_entity_poly.entity_id
_entity_poly.type
_entity_poly.pdbx_seq_one_letter_code
_entity_poly.pdbx_strand_id
1 'polypeptide(L)'
;MILAPNRIFLGFVAGVLPELGVLDVHQTTFPDFFMEEVGRKMKLTDPSEKLRAFIQGDPSDPTLRLRKWASGYKGSMAYKEKVDAYLDEVIEELMPREDLVLGKKDTIRTREEMKDWIRREYAHLPVYKRLDKIRKILGRELKAKTEEVLREAEQYYDGKIDRAFLKIRDPEKRRARVIHWMDRKETMLEKIRQSSQALLPRFMKQFKKKDVFSHYRDFMRDEARFRDLPKEKDTFLRRSTLELLIHKRIEIEDTAALLYLKHRLYGIPNKRKLKHVVIDEAQDFSVFQIYALKEAIGTRIFTILGDLAQGIHGYRGIRNWHDILEHVFPEDGCQFRTLEKSYRTTVEIMTLANQVLRRMESPDIFTARPVVRPGIPPSSVCSESPGR
;
A
#
# COMPACT_ATOMS: atom_id res chain seq x y z
N MET A 1 7.30 -17.85 -1.28
CA MET A 1 8.16 -16.83 -0.65
C MET A 1 8.21 -17.12 0.83
N ILE A 2 9.37 -16.97 1.45
CA ILE A 2 9.55 -17.12 2.90
C ILE A 2 9.98 -15.77 3.47
N LEU A 3 9.27 -15.33 4.50
CA LEU A 3 9.59 -14.16 5.31
C LEU A 3 10.11 -14.62 6.66
N ALA A 4 11.32 -14.18 7.00
CA ALA A 4 11.94 -14.43 8.29
C ALA A 4 12.19 -13.10 9.01
N PRO A 5 12.35 -13.10 10.34
CA PRO A 5 12.49 -11.85 11.12
C PRO A 5 13.81 -11.13 10.84
N ASN A 6 14.87 -11.87 10.52
CA ASN A 6 16.17 -11.30 10.18
C ASN A 6 16.95 -12.20 9.20
N ARG A 7 18.08 -11.69 8.72
CA ARG A 7 18.91 -12.34 7.69
C ARG A 7 19.63 -13.60 8.16
N ILE A 8 19.87 -13.76 9.47
CA ILE A 8 20.53 -14.96 10.02
C ILE A 8 19.61 -16.18 9.85
N PHE A 9 18.31 -16.02 10.14
CA PHE A 9 17.32 -17.08 9.91
C PHE A 9 17.16 -17.43 8.43
N LEU A 10 17.24 -16.44 7.53
CA LEU A 10 17.21 -16.71 6.09
C LEU A 10 18.38 -17.61 5.64
N GLY A 11 19.58 -17.41 6.21
CA GLY A 11 20.74 -18.25 5.90
C GLY A 11 20.52 -19.71 6.28
N PHE A 12 19.88 -19.97 7.43
CA PHE A 12 19.55 -21.33 7.86
C PHE A 12 18.54 -22.00 6.93
N VAL A 13 17.44 -21.30 6.60
CA VAL A 13 16.40 -21.84 5.72
C VAL A 13 16.96 -22.11 4.32
N ALA A 14 17.81 -21.22 3.80
CA ALA A 14 18.44 -21.39 2.49
C ALA A 14 19.31 -22.64 2.37
N GLY A 15 19.95 -23.07 3.47
CA GLY A 15 20.76 -24.30 3.48
C GLY A 15 19.92 -25.58 3.42
N VAL A 16 18.72 -25.58 4.00
CA VAL A 16 17.88 -26.78 4.15
C VAL A 16 16.91 -26.98 2.98
N LEU A 17 16.43 -25.91 2.34
CA LEU A 17 15.46 -26.01 1.25
C LEU A 17 15.90 -26.87 0.05
N PRO A 18 17.16 -26.82 -0.42
CA PRO A 18 17.63 -27.67 -1.52
C PRO A 18 17.52 -29.16 -1.20
N GLU A 19 17.78 -29.55 0.05
CA GLU A 19 17.69 -30.95 0.50
C GLU A 19 16.24 -31.46 0.47
N LEU A 20 15.27 -30.55 0.62
CA LEU A 20 13.83 -30.84 0.55
C LEU A 20 13.28 -30.83 -0.88
N GLY A 21 14.12 -30.65 -1.90
CA GLY A 21 13.71 -30.60 -3.30
C GLY A 21 12.89 -29.35 -3.67
N VAL A 22 12.90 -28.33 -2.83
CA VAL A 22 12.16 -27.08 -3.06
C VAL A 22 13.08 -26.06 -3.74
N LEU A 23 12.92 -25.92 -5.05
CA LEU A 23 13.67 -24.98 -5.88
C LEU A 23 12.87 -23.68 -6.09
N ASP A 24 13.57 -22.57 -6.33
CA ASP A 24 12.99 -21.23 -6.63
C ASP A 24 12.17 -20.59 -5.49
N VAL A 25 12.71 -20.63 -4.26
CA VAL A 25 12.12 -19.95 -3.10
C VAL A 25 12.72 -18.55 -2.93
N HIS A 26 11.91 -17.52 -3.14
CA HIS A 26 12.28 -16.18 -2.73
C HIS A 26 12.26 -16.04 -1.21
N GLN A 27 13.43 -15.76 -0.63
CA GLN A 27 13.66 -15.59 0.80
C GLN A 27 14.00 -14.12 1.07
N THR A 28 13.29 -13.49 1.99
CA THR A 28 13.50 -12.06 2.30
C THR A 28 13.04 -11.75 3.72
N THR A 29 13.40 -10.57 4.23
CA THR A 29 12.81 -10.03 5.45
C THR A 29 11.66 -9.08 5.08
N PHE A 30 10.72 -8.84 6.00
CA PHE A 30 9.67 -7.87 5.74
C PHE A 30 10.22 -6.45 5.45
N PRO A 31 11.22 -5.92 6.20
CA PRO A 31 11.92 -4.69 5.85
C PRO A 31 12.49 -4.69 4.42
N ASP A 32 13.20 -5.76 4.04
CA ASP A 32 13.84 -5.84 2.73
C ASP A 32 12.79 -5.88 1.60
N PHE A 33 11.71 -6.64 1.78
CA PHE A 33 10.57 -6.67 0.87
C PHE A 33 9.92 -5.27 0.72
N PHE A 34 9.67 -4.59 1.84
CA PHE A 34 9.13 -3.23 1.83
C PHE A 34 10.04 -2.27 1.05
N MET A 35 11.35 -2.34 1.27
CA MET A 35 12.33 -1.47 0.61
C MET A 35 12.43 -1.75 -0.90
N GLU A 36 12.28 -3.01 -1.32
CA GLU A 36 12.24 -3.41 -2.74
C GLU A 36 11.02 -2.83 -3.46
N GLU A 37 9.83 -2.89 -2.84
CA GLU A 37 8.56 -2.53 -3.49
C GLU A 37 8.13 -1.06 -3.30
N VAL A 38 8.42 -0.46 -2.15
CA VAL A 38 7.86 0.84 -1.76
C VAL A 38 8.90 1.96 -1.86
N GLY A 39 10.15 1.76 -1.42
CA GLY A 39 11.06 2.89 -1.30
C GLY A 39 12.53 2.61 -1.08
N ARG A 40 13.35 2.97 -2.08
CA ARG A 40 14.80 3.25 -1.94
C ARG A 40 15.10 4.67 -1.44
N LYS A 41 14.08 5.52 -1.27
CA LYS A 41 14.22 6.97 -0.96
C LYS A 41 14.24 7.30 0.54
N MET A 42 13.78 6.37 1.37
CA MET A 42 13.75 6.52 2.83
C MET A 42 14.73 5.54 3.47
N LYS A 43 15.16 5.81 4.69
CA LYS A 43 15.94 4.89 5.51
C LYS A 43 15.08 4.35 6.65
N LEU A 44 15.09 3.04 6.85
CA LEU A 44 14.47 2.43 8.01
C LEU A 44 15.35 2.68 9.25
N THR A 45 14.76 3.10 10.36
CA THR A 45 15.45 3.19 11.65
C THR A 45 15.78 1.79 12.18
N ASP A 46 16.87 1.64 12.94
CA ASP A 46 17.21 0.36 13.58
C ASP A 46 16.16 0.00 14.66
N PRO A 47 15.40 -1.11 14.50
CA PRO A 47 14.44 -1.55 15.51
C PRO A 47 15.08 -1.86 16.87
N SER A 48 16.38 -2.20 16.88
CA SER A 48 17.12 -2.57 18.09
C SER A 48 17.31 -1.39 19.03
N GLU A 49 17.50 -0.18 18.51
CA GLU A 49 17.62 1.04 19.31
C GLU A 49 16.33 1.30 20.10
N LYS A 50 15.18 1.16 19.44
CA LYS A 50 13.86 1.32 20.08
C LYS A 50 13.64 0.26 21.15
N LEU A 51 13.99 -1.00 20.88
CA LEU A 51 13.88 -2.08 21.85
C LEU A 51 14.77 -1.84 23.08
N ARG A 52 16.02 -1.41 22.89
CA ARG A 52 16.94 -1.05 23.99
C ARG A 52 16.34 0.05 24.86
N ALA A 53 15.80 1.10 24.26
CA ALA A 53 15.13 2.17 24.99
C ALA A 53 13.93 1.67 25.83
N PHE A 54 13.18 0.68 25.33
CA PHE A 54 12.06 0.11 26.07
C PHE A 54 12.45 -0.81 27.22
N ILE A 55 13.63 -1.45 27.15
CA ILE A 55 14.17 -2.32 28.19
C ILE A 55 14.87 -1.51 29.27
N GLN A 56 15.65 -0.51 28.88
CA GLN A 56 16.47 0.29 29.80
C GLN A 56 15.74 1.52 30.36
N GLY A 57 14.69 1.99 29.69
CA GLY A 57 13.96 3.19 30.07
C GLY A 57 13.03 2.98 31.26
N ASP A 58 12.79 4.06 32.01
CA ASP A 58 11.85 4.08 33.14
C ASP A 58 10.41 3.82 32.63
N PRO A 59 9.72 2.77 33.13
CA PRO A 59 8.31 2.51 32.80
C PRO A 59 7.37 3.68 33.11
N SER A 60 7.74 4.55 34.04
CA SER A 60 6.97 5.73 34.47
C SER A 60 7.07 6.90 33.48
N ASP A 61 8.10 6.91 32.60
CA ASP A 61 8.30 7.97 31.61
C ASP A 61 7.08 8.08 30.66
N PRO A 62 6.34 9.22 30.68
CA PRO A 62 5.22 9.44 29.78
C PRO A 62 5.58 9.32 28.31
N THR A 63 6.77 9.77 27.91
CA THR A 63 7.24 9.74 26.52
C THR A 63 7.45 8.30 26.05
N LEU A 64 8.07 7.47 26.89
CA LEU A 64 8.28 6.06 26.61
C LEU A 64 6.95 5.30 26.49
N ARG A 65 5.99 5.60 27.37
CA ARG A 65 4.63 5.05 27.32
C ARG A 65 3.90 5.43 26.02
N LEU A 66 3.95 6.70 25.64
CA LEU A 66 3.37 7.18 24.37
C LEU A 66 4.05 6.52 23.15
N ARG A 67 5.37 6.32 23.19
CA ARG A 67 6.12 5.64 22.12
C ARG A 67 5.71 4.17 21.99
N LYS A 68 5.59 3.43 23.10
CA LYS A 68 5.08 2.04 23.11
C LYS A 68 3.66 1.97 22.54
N TRP A 69 2.78 2.85 23.00
CA TRP A 69 1.40 2.92 22.49
C TRP A 69 1.35 3.25 20.99
N ALA A 70 2.12 4.23 20.51
CA ALA A 70 2.13 4.64 19.11
C ALA A 70 2.62 3.50 18.20
N SER A 71 3.65 2.76 18.61
CA SER A 71 4.13 1.57 17.90
C SER A 71 3.03 0.50 17.78
N GLY A 72 2.32 0.19 18.85
CA GLY A 72 1.20 -0.76 18.83
C GLY A 72 0.03 -0.27 17.98
N TYR A 73 -0.33 1.01 18.11
CA TYR A 73 -1.45 1.61 17.38
C TYR A 73 -1.21 1.59 15.87
N LYS A 74 -0.01 1.97 15.39
CA LYS A 74 0.35 1.89 13.96
C LYS A 74 0.24 0.48 13.38
N GLY A 75 0.38 -0.56 14.22
CA GLY A 75 0.23 -1.95 13.82
C GLY A 75 -1.19 -2.51 13.89
N SER A 76 -2.16 -1.73 14.36
CA SER A 76 -3.53 -2.16 14.61
C SER A 76 -4.46 -2.00 13.40
N MET A 77 -5.57 -2.74 13.41
CA MET A 77 -6.63 -2.58 12.40
C MET A 77 -7.38 -1.26 12.53
N ALA A 78 -7.49 -0.68 13.73
CA ALA A 78 -8.05 0.66 13.93
C ALA A 78 -7.26 1.73 13.17
N TYR A 79 -5.92 1.60 13.12
CA TYR A 79 -5.10 2.50 12.32
C TYR A 79 -5.27 2.27 10.81
N LYS A 80 -5.47 1.02 10.38
CA LYS A 80 -5.83 0.69 8.99
C LYS A 80 -7.13 1.37 8.57
N GLU A 81 -8.15 1.41 9.43
CA GLU A 81 -9.41 2.12 9.14
C GLU A 81 -9.18 3.62 8.88
N LYS A 82 -8.27 4.26 9.63
CA LYS A 82 -7.87 5.65 9.35
C LYS A 82 -7.22 5.78 7.98
N VAL A 83 -6.39 4.81 7.59
CA VAL A 83 -5.74 4.79 6.27
C VAL A 83 -6.77 4.59 5.16
N ASP A 84 -7.81 3.78 5.36
CA ASP A 84 -8.92 3.64 4.40
C ASP A 84 -9.70 4.94 4.23
N ALA A 85 -10.08 5.59 5.35
CA ALA A 85 -10.79 6.87 5.29
C ALA A 85 -9.98 7.91 4.48
N TYR A 86 -8.66 7.94 4.66
CA TYR A 86 -7.79 8.77 3.85
C TYR A 86 -7.74 8.37 2.37
N LEU A 87 -7.76 7.06 2.06
CA LEU A 87 -7.84 6.60 0.67
C LEU A 87 -9.14 7.06 0.00
N ASP A 88 -10.25 7.05 0.72
CA ASP A 88 -11.54 7.54 0.23
C ASP A 88 -11.48 9.05 -0.03
N GLU A 89 -10.89 9.84 0.88
CA GLU A 89 -10.65 11.28 0.67
C GLU A 89 -9.78 11.54 -0.59
N VAL A 90 -8.73 10.74 -0.82
CA VAL A 90 -7.89 10.85 -2.01
C VAL A 90 -8.69 10.51 -3.27
N ILE A 91 -9.55 9.50 -3.23
CA ILE A 91 -10.45 9.16 -4.33
C ILE A 91 -11.38 10.33 -4.65
N GLU A 92 -11.94 10.97 -3.62
CA GLU A 92 -12.80 12.16 -3.76
C GLU A 92 -12.05 13.37 -4.34
N GLU A 93 -10.80 13.63 -3.92
CA GLU A 93 -9.96 14.70 -4.48
C GLU A 93 -9.70 14.48 -5.98
N LEU A 94 -9.64 13.22 -6.42
CA LEU A 94 -9.38 12.82 -7.80
C LEU A 94 -10.66 12.71 -8.65
N MET A 95 -11.80 13.18 -8.17
CA MET A 95 -13.03 13.21 -8.97
C MET A 95 -12.98 14.33 -10.03
N PRO A 96 -13.51 14.07 -11.25
CA PRO A 96 -13.58 15.08 -12.30
C PRO A 96 -14.49 16.24 -11.88
N ARG A 97 -14.01 17.46 -12.11
CA ARG A 97 -14.73 18.70 -11.76
C ARG A 97 -15.60 19.23 -12.88
N GLU A 98 -15.23 18.89 -14.11
CA GLU A 98 -15.86 19.36 -15.35
C GLU A 98 -16.14 18.20 -16.31
N ASP A 99 -17.06 18.43 -17.23
CA ASP A 99 -17.33 17.52 -18.35
C ASP A 99 -16.21 17.62 -19.39
N LEU A 100 -15.99 16.53 -20.12
CA LEU A 100 -15.08 16.55 -21.26
C LEU A 100 -15.86 16.95 -22.52
N VAL A 101 -15.71 18.20 -22.94
CA VAL A 101 -16.42 18.78 -24.09
C VAL A 101 -15.43 19.22 -25.17
N LEU A 102 -15.69 18.82 -26.42
CA LEU A 102 -14.97 19.32 -27.59
C LEU A 102 -15.68 20.58 -28.12
N GLY A 103 -14.97 21.69 -28.16
CA GLY A 103 -15.53 22.97 -28.63
C GLY A 103 -16.60 23.53 -27.66
N LYS A 104 -17.82 23.77 -28.18
CA LYS A 104 -18.93 24.38 -27.41
C LYS A 104 -20.14 23.48 -27.20
N LYS A 105 -20.24 22.35 -27.89
CA LYS A 105 -21.46 21.54 -27.95
C LYS A 105 -21.22 20.03 -27.90
N ASP A 106 -20.06 19.56 -28.35
CA ASP A 106 -19.79 18.13 -28.48
C ASP A 106 -19.29 17.54 -27.16
N THR A 107 -20.21 17.21 -26.26
CA THR A 107 -19.90 16.49 -25.02
C THR A 107 -19.40 15.09 -25.36
N ILE A 108 -18.17 14.79 -24.97
CA ILE A 108 -17.58 13.46 -25.10
C ILE A 108 -18.07 12.60 -23.93
N ARG A 109 -17.89 13.11 -22.71
CA ARG A 109 -18.39 12.48 -21.48
C ARG A 109 -18.71 13.49 -20.40
N THR A 110 -19.71 13.15 -19.59
CA THR A 110 -20.10 13.92 -18.41
C THR A 110 -19.25 13.56 -17.21
N ARG A 111 -19.13 14.49 -16.25
CA ARG A 111 -18.45 14.26 -14.99
C ARG A 111 -19.14 13.17 -14.17
N GLU A 112 -20.47 13.04 -14.23
CA GLU A 112 -21.23 12.01 -13.50
C GLU A 112 -20.87 10.61 -13.96
N GLU A 113 -20.80 10.36 -15.28
CA GLU A 113 -20.35 9.09 -15.84
C GLU A 113 -18.91 8.77 -15.41
N MET A 114 -18.01 9.76 -15.53
CA MET A 114 -16.61 9.59 -15.14
C MET A 114 -16.44 9.35 -13.63
N LYS A 115 -17.31 9.90 -12.78
CA LYS A 115 -17.34 9.60 -11.34
C LYS A 115 -17.75 8.16 -11.08
N ASP A 116 -18.76 7.66 -11.79
CA ASP A 116 -19.20 6.27 -11.67
C ASP A 116 -18.10 5.30 -12.10
N TRP A 117 -17.34 5.63 -13.15
CA TRP A 117 -16.15 4.87 -13.55
C TRP A 117 -15.11 4.76 -12.43
N ILE A 118 -14.81 5.87 -11.73
CA ILE A 118 -13.80 5.88 -10.66
C ILE A 118 -14.29 5.13 -9.42
N ARG A 119 -15.56 5.30 -9.04
CA ARG A 119 -16.10 4.74 -7.79
C ARG A 119 -16.56 3.29 -7.92
N ARG A 120 -17.13 2.89 -9.05
CA ARG A 120 -17.81 1.60 -9.23
C ARG A 120 -17.11 0.72 -10.26
N GLU A 121 -17.14 1.09 -11.54
CA GLU A 121 -16.67 0.19 -12.62
C GLU A 121 -15.21 -0.24 -12.44
N TYR A 122 -14.33 0.70 -12.13
CA TYR A 122 -12.89 0.44 -11.98
C TYR A 122 -12.44 0.34 -10.52
N ALA A 123 -13.37 0.13 -9.58
CA ALA A 123 -13.06 0.04 -8.15
C ALA A 123 -12.03 -1.05 -7.81
N HIS A 124 -12.04 -2.15 -8.57
CA HIS A 124 -11.10 -3.27 -8.43
C HIS A 124 -9.64 -2.92 -8.78
N LEU A 125 -9.40 -1.80 -9.48
CA LEU A 125 -8.05 -1.35 -9.82
C LEU A 125 -7.52 -0.37 -8.76
N PRO A 126 -6.18 -0.28 -8.60
CA PRO A 126 -5.55 0.79 -7.84
C PRO A 126 -5.94 2.18 -8.36
N VAL A 127 -6.10 3.15 -7.46
CA VAL A 127 -6.68 4.47 -7.73
C VAL A 127 -6.04 5.15 -8.95
N TYR A 128 -4.72 5.23 -9.01
CA TYR A 128 -4.04 5.88 -10.13
C TYR A 128 -4.09 5.08 -11.44
N LYS A 129 -4.25 3.75 -11.38
CA LYS A 129 -4.49 2.93 -12.57
C LYS A 129 -5.88 3.13 -13.15
N ARG A 130 -6.88 3.47 -12.31
CA ARG A 130 -8.23 3.89 -12.78
C ARG A 130 -8.11 5.10 -13.69
N LEU A 131 -7.36 6.12 -13.28
CA LEU A 131 -7.13 7.32 -14.08
C LEU A 131 -6.41 7.03 -15.40
N ASP A 132 -5.44 6.11 -15.41
CA ASP A 132 -4.75 5.71 -16.63
C ASP A 132 -5.69 4.96 -17.59
N LYS A 133 -6.62 4.16 -17.06
CA LYS A 133 -7.67 3.49 -17.86
C LYS A 133 -8.65 4.51 -18.43
N ILE A 134 -9.14 5.45 -17.61
CA ILE A 134 -10.05 6.52 -18.02
C ILE A 134 -9.39 7.37 -19.11
N ARG A 135 -8.13 7.77 -18.95
CA ARG A 135 -7.37 8.48 -19.99
C ARG A 135 -7.36 7.74 -21.33
N LYS A 136 -7.21 6.41 -21.33
CA LYS A 136 -7.24 5.59 -22.55
C LYS A 136 -8.64 5.48 -23.17
N ILE A 137 -9.69 5.48 -22.36
CA ILE A 137 -11.08 5.46 -22.85
C ILE A 137 -11.41 6.82 -23.47
N LEU A 138 -11.22 7.91 -22.70
CA LEU A 138 -11.46 9.27 -23.16
C LEU A 138 -10.64 9.62 -24.41
N GLY A 139 -9.40 9.14 -24.51
CA GLY A 139 -8.59 9.35 -25.71
C GLY A 139 -9.14 8.66 -26.96
N ARG A 140 -9.75 7.49 -26.83
CA ARG A 140 -10.41 6.79 -27.94
C ARG A 140 -11.72 7.48 -28.34
N GLU A 141 -12.54 7.85 -27.36
CA GLU A 141 -13.80 8.56 -27.59
C GLU A 141 -13.57 9.96 -28.19
N LEU A 142 -12.59 10.70 -27.67
CA LEU A 142 -12.16 11.99 -28.23
C LEU A 142 -11.71 11.85 -29.68
N LYS A 143 -10.93 10.82 -30.01
CA LYS A 143 -10.48 10.60 -31.39
C LYS A 143 -11.68 10.39 -32.32
N ALA A 144 -12.59 9.49 -31.95
CA ALA A 144 -13.80 9.21 -32.73
C ALA A 144 -14.66 10.47 -32.93
N LYS A 145 -14.89 11.23 -31.85
CA LYS A 145 -15.69 12.47 -31.93
C LYS A 145 -14.99 13.56 -32.74
N THR A 146 -13.65 13.62 -32.68
CA THR A 146 -12.87 14.56 -33.49
C THR A 146 -13.02 14.24 -34.98
N GLU A 147 -12.95 12.97 -35.37
CA GLU A 147 -13.15 12.55 -36.76
C GLU A 147 -14.56 12.88 -37.26
N GLU A 148 -15.58 12.69 -36.43
CA GLU A 148 -16.97 13.07 -36.73
C GLU A 148 -17.10 14.59 -36.96
N VAL A 149 -16.61 15.42 -36.04
CA VAL A 149 -16.68 16.89 -36.13
C VAL A 149 -15.86 17.43 -37.29
N LEU A 150 -14.71 16.83 -37.60
CA LEU A 150 -13.93 17.19 -38.80
C LEU A 150 -14.72 16.90 -40.07
N ARG A 151 -15.38 15.75 -40.17
CA ARG A 151 -16.19 15.38 -41.33
C ARG A 151 -17.37 16.36 -41.53
N GLU A 152 -18.06 16.72 -40.45
CA GLU A 152 -19.14 17.71 -40.51
C GLU A 152 -18.64 19.09 -40.95
N ALA A 153 -17.49 19.53 -40.43
CA ALA A 153 -16.86 20.78 -40.83
C ALA A 153 -16.44 20.76 -42.31
N GLU A 154 -15.85 19.65 -42.78
CA GLU A 154 -15.49 19.46 -44.19
C GLU A 154 -16.72 19.59 -45.10
N GLN A 155 -17.78 18.83 -44.82
CA GLN A 155 -19.03 18.87 -45.57
C GLN A 155 -19.66 20.27 -45.59
N TYR A 156 -19.62 20.98 -44.47
CA TYR A 156 -20.13 22.35 -44.38
C TYR A 156 -19.39 23.32 -45.32
N TYR A 157 -18.05 23.27 -45.33
CA TYR A 157 -17.26 24.16 -46.19
C TYR A 157 -17.27 23.73 -47.65
N ASP A 158 -17.29 22.44 -47.96
CA ASP A 158 -17.41 21.95 -49.33
C ASP A 158 -18.73 22.42 -49.97
N GLY A 159 -19.84 22.35 -49.22
CA GLY A 159 -21.11 22.93 -49.68
C GLY A 159 -21.07 24.46 -49.89
N LYS A 160 -20.19 25.20 -49.22
CA LYS A 160 -19.98 26.65 -49.47
C LYS A 160 -19.12 26.88 -50.70
N ILE A 161 -18.10 26.06 -50.91
CA ILE A 161 -17.20 26.09 -52.07
C ILE A 161 -17.99 25.77 -53.34
N ASP A 162 -18.80 24.71 -53.34
CA ASP A 162 -19.64 24.31 -54.48
C ASP A 162 -20.63 25.42 -54.85
N ARG A 163 -21.28 26.05 -53.86
CA ARG A 163 -22.16 27.20 -54.10
C ARG A 163 -21.42 28.38 -54.70
N ALA A 164 -20.20 28.67 -54.24
CA ALA A 164 -19.38 29.75 -54.79
C ALA A 164 -18.94 29.44 -56.24
N PHE A 165 -18.65 28.18 -56.54
CA PHE A 165 -18.29 27.72 -57.88
C PHE A 165 -19.46 27.81 -58.87
N LEU A 166 -20.65 27.35 -58.48
CA LEU A 166 -21.83 27.26 -59.35
C LEU A 166 -22.56 28.60 -59.56
N LYS A 167 -22.60 29.49 -58.54
CA LYS A 167 -23.44 30.70 -58.60
C LYS A 167 -22.74 31.96 -59.08
N ILE A 168 -21.41 31.99 -59.15
CA ILE A 168 -20.66 33.19 -59.55
C ILE A 168 -20.25 33.08 -61.02
N ARG A 169 -20.79 33.95 -61.88
CA ARG A 169 -20.48 33.99 -63.33
C ARG A 169 -19.09 34.58 -63.64
N ASP A 170 -18.68 35.60 -62.89
CA ASP A 170 -17.39 36.29 -63.03
C ASP A 170 -16.21 35.37 -62.62
N PRO A 171 -15.26 35.06 -63.55
CA PRO A 171 -14.15 34.14 -63.29
C PRO A 171 -13.20 34.57 -62.17
N GLU A 172 -12.90 35.86 -62.06
CA GLU A 172 -11.96 36.36 -61.05
C GLU A 172 -12.60 36.34 -59.66
N LYS A 173 -13.85 36.81 -59.56
CA LYS A 173 -14.60 36.78 -58.30
C LYS A 173 -14.91 35.35 -57.84
N ARG A 174 -15.07 34.40 -58.77
CA ARG A 174 -15.24 32.98 -58.46
C ARG A 174 -13.97 32.43 -57.81
N ARG A 175 -12.81 32.63 -58.45
CA ARG A 175 -11.51 32.18 -57.93
C ARG A 175 -11.23 32.75 -56.53
N ALA A 176 -11.39 34.06 -56.34
CA ALA A 176 -11.16 34.70 -55.04
C ALA A 176 -12.07 34.13 -53.93
N ARG A 177 -13.34 33.86 -54.23
CA ARG A 177 -14.29 33.31 -53.24
C ARG A 177 -14.00 31.85 -52.89
N VAL A 178 -13.60 31.04 -53.87
CA VAL A 178 -13.22 29.64 -53.67
C VAL A 178 -11.98 29.57 -52.78
N ILE A 179 -10.93 30.34 -53.11
CA ILE A 179 -9.71 30.42 -52.29
C ILE A 179 -10.05 30.85 -50.86
N HIS A 180 -10.88 31.89 -50.68
CA HIS A 180 -11.31 32.33 -49.35
C HIS A 180 -11.95 31.22 -48.51
N TRP A 181 -12.85 30.42 -49.10
CA TRP A 181 -13.50 29.32 -48.38
C TRP A 181 -12.57 28.12 -48.17
N MET A 182 -11.63 27.85 -49.10
CA MET A 182 -10.59 26.83 -48.93
C MET A 182 -9.65 27.18 -47.76
N ASP A 183 -9.11 28.40 -47.72
CA ASP A 183 -8.27 28.87 -46.62
C ASP A 183 -8.99 28.80 -45.28
N ARG A 184 -10.28 29.17 -45.27
CA ARG A 184 -11.12 29.14 -44.07
C ARG A 184 -11.44 27.71 -43.63
N LYS A 185 -11.64 26.78 -44.57
CA LYS A 185 -11.80 25.34 -44.31
C LYS A 185 -10.54 24.81 -43.64
N GLU A 186 -9.38 25.01 -44.24
CA GLU A 186 -8.09 24.54 -43.72
C GLU A 186 -7.83 25.10 -42.31
N THR A 187 -7.99 26.41 -42.13
CA THR A 187 -7.82 27.07 -40.83
C THR A 187 -8.75 26.49 -39.76
N MET A 188 -10.00 26.18 -40.11
CA MET A 188 -10.96 25.64 -39.15
C MET A 188 -10.66 24.19 -38.78
N LEU A 189 -10.33 23.35 -39.77
CA LEU A 189 -9.96 21.95 -39.52
C LEU A 189 -8.70 21.87 -38.65
N GLU A 190 -7.72 22.73 -38.91
CA GLU A 190 -6.51 22.81 -38.11
C GLU A 190 -6.79 23.26 -36.67
N LYS A 191 -7.67 24.26 -36.48
CA LYS A 191 -8.14 24.66 -35.14
C LYS A 191 -8.82 23.51 -34.39
N ILE A 192 -9.67 22.73 -35.06
CA ILE A 192 -10.33 21.56 -34.45
C ILE A 192 -9.28 20.55 -34.00
N ARG A 193 -8.32 20.19 -34.88
CA ARG A 193 -7.23 19.26 -34.56
C ARG A 193 -6.41 19.73 -33.36
N GLN A 194 -5.97 20.99 -33.36
CA GLN A 194 -5.20 21.57 -32.27
C GLN A 194 -5.98 21.57 -30.95
N SER A 195 -7.26 21.96 -30.99
CA SER A 195 -8.10 21.97 -29.80
C SER A 195 -8.32 20.57 -29.22
N SER A 196 -8.54 19.57 -30.08
CA SER A 196 -8.68 18.16 -29.69
C SER A 196 -7.39 17.62 -29.06
N GLN A 197 -6.24 17.84 -29.70
CA GLN A 197 -4.94 17.39 -29.18
C GLN A 197 -4.62 17.99 -27.80
N ALA A 198 -5.00 19.25 -27.56
CA ALA A 198 -4.78 19.92 -26.28
C ALA A 198 -5.81 19.58 -25.19
N LEU A 199 -7.00 19.09 -25.57
CA LEU A 199 -8.12 18.89 -24.65
C LEU A 199 -7.82 17.83 -23.59
N LEU A 200 -7.42 16.62 -24.00
CA LEU A 200 -7.18 15.53 -23.06
C LEU A 200 -6.01 15.83 -22.09
N PRO A 201 -4.83 16.31 -22.53
CA PRO A 201 -3.77 16.72 -21.61
C PRO A 201 -4.20 17.80 -20.62
N ARG A 202 -4.95 18.81 -21.08
CA ARG A 202 -5.48 19.88 -20.22
C ARG A 202 -6.44 19.31 -19.18
N PHE A 203 -7.39 18.49 -19.60
CA PHE A 203 -8.36 17.83 -18.72
C PHE A 203 -7.67 16.95 -17.68
N MET A 204 -6.67 16.18 -18.08
CA MET A 204 -5.93 15.29 -17.17
C MET A 204 -5.07 16.04 -16.15
N LYS A 205 -4.78 17.34 -16.36
CA LYS A 205 -3.98 18.17 -15.44
C LYS A 205 -4.69 18.41 -14.10
N GLN A 206 -6.02 18.24 -14.03
CA GLN A 206 -6.77 18.35 -12.77
C GLN A 206 -6.40 17.24 -11.78
N PHE A 207 -5.98 16.07 -12.27
CA PHE A 207 -5.64 14.92 -11.44
C PHE A 207 -4.17 14.98 -11.02
N LYS A 208 -3.90 15.49 -9.82
CA LYS A 208 -2.54 15.58 -9.28
C LYS A 208 -2.14 14.26 -8.65
N LYS A 209 -1.15 13.56 -9.25
CA LYS A 209 -0.54 12.36 -8.67
C LYS A 209 0.56 12.76 -7.66
N LYS A 210 0.44 12.32 -6.41
CA LYS A 210 1.46 12.54 -5.35
C LYS A 210 2.15 11.22 -5.00
N ASP A 211 3.45 11.23 -4.73
CA ASP A 211 4.14 10.00 -4.31
C ASP A 211 3.61 9.44 -2.97
N VAL A 212 3.83 8.16 -2.71
CA VAL A 212 3.29 7.47 -1.51
C VAL A 212 3.72 8.13 -0.19
N PHE A 213 4.94 8.67 -0.11
CA PHE A 213 5.41 9.33 1.10
C PHE A 213 4.81 10.74 1.25
N SER A 214 4.50 11.42 0.14
CA SER A 214 3.68 12.64 0.18
C SER A 214 2.28 12.35 0.72
N HIS A 215 1.64 11.28 0.25
CA HIS A 215 0.35 10.85 0.80
C HIS A 215 0.43 10.55 2.30
N TYR A 216 1.46 9.82 2.73
CA TYR A 216 1.64 9.52 4.15
C TYR A 216 1.91 10.76 5.01
N ARG A 217 2.61 11.77 4.47
CA ARG A 217 2.75 13.08 5.13
C ARG A 217 1.43 13.81 5.25
N ASP A 218 0.62 13.84 4.18
CA ASP A 218 -0.71 14.48 4.21
C ASP A 218 -1.63 13.75 5.20
N PHE A 219 -1.57 12.41 5.23
CA PHE A 219 -2.28 11.56 6.18
C PHE A 219 -1.92 11.91 7.64
N MET A 220 -0.65 12.18 7.93
CA MET A 220 -0.19 12.53 9.29
C MET A 220 -0.40 14.01 9.66
N ARG A 221 -0.67 14.89 8.70
CA ARG A 221 -0.83 16.33 8.97
C ARG A 221 -2.22 16.72 9.46
N ASP A 222 -3.23 15.95 9.10
CA ASP A 222 -4.61 16.26 9.43
C ASP A 222 -4.93 15.91 10.89
N GLU A 223 -5.25 16.93 11.69
CA GLU A 223 -5.62 16.73 13.09
C GLU A 223 -7.02 16.13 13.25
N ALA A 224 -7.91 16.33 12.27
CA ALA A 224 -9.27 15.83 12.36
C ALA A 224 -9.33 14.29 12.31
N ARG A 225 -8.35 13.66 11.67
CA ARG A 225 -8.31 12.20 11.45
C ARG A 225 -8.14 11.38 12.73
N PHE A 226 -7.49 11.97 13.72
CA PHE A 226 -7.15 11.34 15.00
C PHE A 226 -7.87 11.98 16.18
N ARG A 227 -8.95 12.74 15.92
CA ARG A 227 -9.70 13.47 16.95
C ARG A 227 -10.37 12.56 17.99
N ASP A 228 -10.60 11.30 17.64
CA ASP A 228 -11.08 10.24 18.52
C ASP A 228 -10.04 9.75 19.54
N LEU A 229 -8.76 10.08 19.34
CA LEU A 229 -7.70 9.74 20.27
C LEU A 229 -7.52 10.84 21.32
N PRO A 230 -7.04 10.49 22.54
CA PRO A 230 -6.61 11.50 23.50
C PRO A 230 -5.58 12.46 22.89
N LYS A 231 -5.71 13.76 23.18
CA LYS A 231 -4.91 14.82 22.54
C LYS A 231 -3.39 14.58 22.63
N GLU A 232 -2.91 14.06 23.75
CA GLU A 232 -1.49 13.72 23.95
C GLU A 232 -1.01 12.63 22.99
N LYS A 233 -1.82 11.59 22.81
CA LYS A 233 -1.56 10.44 21.93
C LYS A 233 -1.55 10.85 20.46
N ASP A 234 -2.57 11.60 20.04
CA ASP A 234 -2.64 12.18 18.69
C ASP A 234 -1.41 13.05 18.40
N THR A 235 -1.17 14.05 19.26
CA THR A 235 -0.06 15.01 19.09
C THR A 235 1.27 14.29 18.99
N PHE A 236 1.52 13.32 19.88
CA PHE A 236 2.74 12.54 19.87
C PHE A 236 2.88 11.70 18.60
N LEU A 237 1.84 10.97 18.19
CA LEU A 237 1.84 10.12 17.00
C LEU A 237 2.18 10.92 15.74
N ARG A 238 1.48 12.04 15.52
CA ARG A 238 1.68 12.90 14.35
C ARG A 238 3.06 13.54 14.37
N ARG A 239 3.44 14.20 15.47
CA ARG A 239 4.71 14.93 15.58
C ARG A 239 5.91 14.01 15.39
N SER A 240 5.97 12.90 16.12
CA SER A 240 7.07 11.94 16.03
C SER A 240 7.22 11.38 14.62
N THR A 241 6.11 11.05 13.96
CA THR A 241 6.17 10.48 12.60
C THR A 241 6.55 11.54 11.57
N LEU A 242 5.97 12.74 11.62
CA LEU A 242 6.31 13.83 10.71
C LEU A 242 7.78 14.24 10.84
N GLU A 243 8.33 14.26 12.05
CA GLU A 243 9.73 14.54 12.31
C GLU A 243 10.65 13.52 11.61
N LEU A 244 10.33 12.23 11.71
CA LEU A 244 11.08 11.19 10.99
C LEU A 244 11.00 11.36 9.47
N LEU A 245 9.80 11.64 8.95
CA LEU A 245 9.58 11.82 7.51
C LEU A 245 10.34 13.02 6.94
N ILE A 246 10.47 14.12 7.69
CA ILE A 246 11.30 15.28 7.31
C ILE A 246 12.76 14.87 7.12
N HIS A 247 13.26 14.00 7.99
CA HIS A 247 14.63 13.46 7.94
C HIS A 247 14.77 12.26 7.00
N LYS A 248 13.78 11.98 6.16
CA LYS A 248 13.73 10.81 5.25
C LYS A 248 13.93 9.47 5.97
N ARG A 249 13.46 9.39 7.22
CA ARG A 249 13.46 8.18 8.05
C ARG A 249 12.03 7.70 8.26
N ILE A 250 11.90 6.39 8.45
CA ILE A 250 10.64 5.72 8.81
C ILE A 250 10.94 4.62 9.82
N GLU A 251 9.96 4.30 10.65
CA GLU A 251 10.05 3.16 11.56
C GLU A 251 9.44 1.90 10.93
N ILE A 252 9.72 0.74 11.52
CA ILE A 252 9.16 -0.53 11.06
C ILE A 252 7.63 -0.53 11.15
N GLU A 253 7.03 0.21 12.08
CA GLU A 253 5.59 0.27 12.24
C GLU A 253 4.91 1.13 11.15
N ASP A 254 5.62 2.05 10.51
CA ASP A 254 5.08 2.87 9.40
C ASP A 254 4.93 2.07 8.10
N THR A 255 5.70 0.98 7.98
CA THR A 255 5.79 0.20 6.75
C THR A 255 4.47 -0.47 6.35
N ALA A 256 3.62 -0.85 7.31
CA ALA A 256 2.31 -1.44 7.03
C ALA A 256 1.41 -0.47 6.27
N ALA A 257 1.22 0.74 6.81
CA ALA A 257 0.43 1.78 6.17
C ALA A 257 1.02 2.20 4.82
N LEU A 258 2.33 2.36 4.74
CA LEU A 258 3.00 2.75 3.50
C LEU A 258 2.89 1.68 2.41
N LEU A 259 3.03 0.40 2.76
CA LEU A 259 2.84 -0.71 1.82
C LEU A 259 1.39 -0.79 1.35
N TYR A 260 0.45 -0.64 2.28
CA TYR A 260 -0.97 -0.65 1.97
C TYR A 260 -1.39 0.52 1.05
N LEU A 261 -0.96 1.74 1.37
CA LEU A 261 -1.15 2.92 0.53
C LEU A 261 -0.52 2.73 -0.84
N LYS A 262 0.71 2.20 -0.91
CA LYS A 262 1.38 1.91 -2.18
C LYS A 262 0.54 0.97 -3.04
N HIS A 263 0.07 -0.13 -2.45
CA HIS A 263 -0.76 -1.10 -3.12
C HIS A 263 -2.08 -0.48 -3.62
N ARG A 264 -2.84 0.20 -2.76
CA ARG A 264 -4.16 0.75 -3.10
C ARG A 264 -4.10 1.91 -4.10
N LEU A 265 -3.07 2.75 -4.04
CA LEU A 265 -2.92 3.91 -4.92
C LEU A 265 -2.28 3.55 -6.26
N TYR A 266 -1.18 2.79 -6.24
CA TYR A 266 -0.34 2.54 -7.41
C TYR A 266 -0.40 1.09 -7.90
N GLY A 267 -0.76 0.16 -7.02
CA GLY A 267 -0.51 -1.26 -7.20
C GLY A 267 0.95 -1.60 -6.96
N ILE A 268 1.18 -2.89 -6.69
CA ILE A 268 2.52 -3.48 -6.60
C ILE A 268 2.66 -4.46 -7.77
N PRO A 269 3.71 -4.36 -8.60
CA PRO A 269 3.90 -5.29 -9.70
C PRO A 269 4.13 -6.71 -9.16
N ASN A 270 3.24 -7.65 -9.50
CA ASN A 270 3.43 -9.06 -9.14
C ASN A 270 4.47 -9.74 -10.07
N LYS A 271 5.72 -9.26 -10.04
CA LYS A 271 6.80 -9.75 -10.91
C LYS A 271 7.05 -11.24 -10.76
N ARG A 272 6.86 -11.74 -9.53
CA ARG A 272 7.25 -13.10 -9.12
C ARG A 272 6.08 -14.10 -9.10
N LYS A 273 4.86 -13.67 -9.44
CA LYS A 273 3.63 -14.49 -9.42
C LYS A 273 3.55 -15.41 -8.19
N LEU A 274 3.78 -14.82 -7.01
CA LEU A 274 3.88 -15.58 -5.77
C LEU A 274 2.59 -16.35 -5.51
N LYS A 275 2.70 -17.68 -5.37
CA LYS A 275 1.55 -18.56 -5.10
C LYS A 275 1.31 -18.75 -3.60
N HIS A 276 2.38 -18.87 -2.82
CA HIS A 276 2.34 -19.19 -1.40
C HIS A 276 3.36 -18.37 -0.63
N VAL A 277 2.95 -17.84 0.51
CA VAL A 277 3.78 -17.09 1.46
C VAL A 277 3.89 -17.86 2.77
N VAL A 278 5.11 -18.04 3.25
CA VAL A 278 5.39 -18.54 4.60
C VAL A 278 5.94 -17.38 5.41
N ILE A 279 5.39 -17.16 6.61
CA ILE A 279 5.90 -16.18 7.57
C ILE A 279 6.37 -16.95 8.78
N ASP A 280 7.67 -16.87 9.04
CA ASP A 280 8.30 -17.43 10.23
C ASP A 280 8.47 -16.35 11.30
N GLU A 281 8.41 -16.76 12.57
CA GLU A 281 8.42 -15.86 13.74
C GLU A 281 7.39 -14.72 13.64
N ALA A 282 6.17 -15.08 13.22
CA ALA A 282 5.11 -14.12 12.92
C ALA A 282 4.64 -13.32 14.14
N GLN A 283 4.94 -13.75 15.37
CA GLN A 283 4.59 -13.01 16.59
C GLN A 283 5.21 -11.61 16.64
N ASP A 284 6.33 -11.37 15.95
CA ASP A 284 6.99 -10.06 15.88
C ASP A 284 6.43 -9.14 14.78
N PHE A 285 5.46 -9.62 14.01
CA PHE A 285 4.71 -8.82 13.04
C PHE A 285 3.52 -8.17 13.72
N SER A 286 3.03 -7.05 13.19
CA SER A 286 1.71 -6.57 13.56
C SER A 286 0.63 -7.19 12.68
N VAL A 287 -0.61 -7.23 13.17
CA VAL A 287 -1.78 -7.68 12.39
C VAL A 287 -1.89 -6.89 11.08
N PHE A 288 -1.70 -5.57 11.15
CA PHE A 288 -1.75 -4.72 9.96
C PHE A 288 -0.59 -4.98 8.98
N GLN A 289 0.61 -5.36 9.45
CA GLN A 289 1.71 -5.74 8.54
C GLN A 289 1.33 -6.98 7.71
N ILE A 290 0.77 -8.00 8.34
CA ILE A 290 0.34 -9.23 7.65
C ILE A 290 -0.83 -8.92 6.70
N TYR A 291 -1.79 -8.08 7.13
CA TYR A 291 -2.87 -7.61 6.27
C TYR A 291 -2.34 -6.87 5.03
N ALA A 292 -1.47 -5.87 5.21
CA ALA A 292 -0.91 -5.10 4.12
C ALA A 292 -0.10 -5.98 3.15
N LEU A 293 0.60 -6.99 3.68
CA LEU A 293 1.34 -7.97 2.90
C LEU A 293 0.42 -8.85 2.03
N LYS A 294 -0.65 -9.39 2.61
CA LYS A 294 -1.66 -10.18 1.90
C LYS A 294 -2.21 -9.40 0.71
N GLU A 295 -2.62 -8.15 0.95
CA GLU A 295 -3.16 -7.27 -0.08
C GLU A 295 -2.10 -6.95 -1.15
N ALA A 296 -0.87 -6.66 -0.73
CA ALA A 296 0.24 -6.32 -1.63
C ALA A 296 0.60 -7.44 -2.62
N ILE A 297 0.67 -8.69 -2.16
CA ILE A 297 1.18 -9.83 -2.93
C ILE A 297 0.13 -10.38 -3.89
N GLY A 298 -1.16 -10.29 -3.54
CA GLY A 298 -2.25 -10.79 -4.37
C GLY A 298 -2.39 -12.31 -4.38
N THR A 299 -1.87 -13.01 -3.36
CA THR A 299 -2.24 -14.40 -3.03
C THR A 299 -2.91 -14.44 -1.66
N ARG A 300 -3.69 -15.50 -1.42
CA ARG A 300 -4.36 -15.75 -0.13
C ARG A 300 -3.80 -16.99 0.59
N ILE A 301 -2.86 -17.71 -0.04
CA ILE A 301 -2.28 -18.93 0.53
C ILE A 301 -1.10 -18.52 1.42
N PHE A 302 -1.31 -18.64 2.74
CA PHE A 302 -0.34 -18.30 3.76
C PHE A 302 -0.11 -19.47 4.73
N THR A 303 1.14 -19.65 5.14
CA THR A 303 1.50 -20.46 6.31
C THR A 303 2.18 -19.54 7.30
N ILE A 304 1.52 -19.29 8.43
CA ILE A 304 1.99 -18.37 9.46
C ILE A 304 2.45 -19.22 10.64
N LEU A 305 3.71 -19.07 11.02
CA LEU A 305 4.38 -19.86 12.06
C LEU A 305 4.91 -18.90 13.12
N GLY A 306 4.86 -19.32 14.38
CA GLY A 306 5.38 -18.52 15.48
C GLY A 306 4.91 -19.00 16.84
N ASP A 307 5.43 -18.35 17.88
CA ASP A 307 5.09 -18.57 19.28
C ASP A 307 4.95 -17.22 19.99
N LEU A 308 3.74 -16.89 20.46
CA LEU A 308 3.47 -15.61 21.15
C LEU A 308 4.35 -15.43 22.39
N ALA A 309 4.73 -16.52 23.05
CA ALA A 309 5.58 -16.47 24.23
C ALA A 309 7.04 -16.10 23.93
N GLN A 310 7.44 -16.14 22.65
CA GLN A 310 8.81 -15.82 22.21
C GLN A 310 8.92 -14.42 21.58
N GLY A 311 7.84 -13.63 21.57
CA GLY A 311 7.84 -12.31 20.98
C GLY A 311 8.73 -11.33 21.74
N ILE A 312 9.81 -10.86 21.10
CA ILE A 312 10.70 -9.83 21.67
C ILE A 312 10.16 -8.41 21.38
N HIS A 313 9.22 -8.29 20.44
CA HIS A 313 8.59 -7.03 20.05
C HIS A 313 7.11 -6.92 20.50
N GLY A 314 6.75 -7.45 21.68
CA GLY A 314 5.35 -7.48 22.17
C GLY A 314 4.62 -6.12 22.25
N TYR A 315 5.34 -4.99 22.21
CA TYR A 315 4.76 -3.65 22.13
C TYR A 315 4.10 -3.34 20.76
N ARG A 316 4.47 -4.07 19.71
CA ARG A 316 3.94 -3.93 18.33
C ARG A 316 3.52 -5.26 17.67
N GLY A 317 3.92 -6.38 18.26
CA GLY A 317 3.68 -7.72 17.76
C GLY A 317 2.23 -8.18 17.91
N ILE A 318 1.94 -9.37 17.38
CA ILE A 318 0.65 -10.06 17.55
C ILE A 318 0.47 -10.38 19.03
N ARG A 319 -0.75 -10.16 19.54
CA ARG A 319 -1.12 -10.51 20.91
C ARG A 319 -2.03 -11.73 20.97
N ASN A 320 -2.82 -11.94 19.93
CA ASN A 320 -3.68 -13.10 19.78
C ASN A 320 -3.67 -13.58 18.33
N TRP A 321 -3.46 -14.87 18.09
CA TRP A 321 -3.53 -15.45 16.75
C TRP A 321 -4.94 -15.35 16.14
N HIS A 322 -5.98 -15.26 16.97
CA HIS A 322 -7.36 -15.07 16.50
C HIS A 322 -7.53 -13.75 15.73
N ASP A 323 -6.78 -12.70 16.06
CA ASP A 323 -6.79 -11.43 15.32
C ASP A 323 -6.40 -11.64 13.84
N ILE A 324 -5.52 -12.60 13.56
CA ILE A 324 -5.12 -12.94 12.19
C ILE A 324 -6.25 -13.66 11.45
N LEU A 325 -6.92 -14.59 12.13
CA LEU A 325 -8.07 -15.30 11.55
C LEU A 325 -9.21 -14.32 11.26
N GLU A 326 -9.58 -13.50 12.24
CA GLU A 326 -10.72 -12.59 12.14
C GLU A 326 -10.47 -11.44 11.17
N HIS A 327 -9.31 -10.78 11.26
CA HIS A 327 -9.10 -9.53 10.53
C HIS A 327 -8.31 -9.70 9.23
N VAL A 328 -7.45 -10.72 9.14
CA VAL A 328 -6.62 -10.94 7.96
C VAL A 328 -7.21 -12.01 7.05
N PHE A 329 -7.76 -13.10 7.59
CA PHE A 329 -8.31 -14.21 6.81
C PHE A 329 -9.73 -14.63 7.25
N PRO A 330 -10.73 -13.73 7.20
CA PRO A 330 -12.09 -13.98 7.70
C PRO A 330 -12.90 -15.04 6.92
N GLU A 331 -12.37 -15.57 5.82
CA GLU A 331 -13.08 -16.50 4.94
C GLU A 331 -12.96 -17.95 5.44
N ASP A 332 -14.00 -18.76 5.16
CA ASP A 332 -14.03 -20.18 5.49
C ASP A 332 -12.86 -20.93 4.83
N GLY A 333 -11.96 -21.47 5.66
CA GLY A 333 -10.82 -22.29 5.20
C GLY A 333 -9.51 -22.07 5.95
N CYS A 334 -9.40 -21.04 6.79
CA CYS A 334 -8.21 -20.87 7.63
C CYS A 334 -8.24 -21.86 8.82
N GLN A 335 -7.12 -22.53 9.10
CA GLN A 335 -7.00 -23.46 10.22
C GLN A 335 -5.89 -23.00 11.16
N PHE A 336 -6.22 -22.91 12.45
CA PHE A 336 -5.23 -22.78 13.52
C PHE A 336 -4.95 -24.16 14.11
N ARG A 337 -3.67 -24.52 14.19
CA ARG A 337 -3.18 -25.77 14.77
C ARG A 337 -1.99 -25.47 15.66
N THR A 338 -1.92 -26.13 16.80
CA THR A 338 -0.80 -26.02 17.73
C THR A 338 0.05 -27.29 17.68
N LEU A 339 1.37 -27.12 17.80
CA LEU A 339 2.33 -28.21 17.92
C LEU A 339 2.94 -28.16 19.32
N GLU A 340 2.43 -29.00 20.23
CA GLU A 340 2.85 -28.95 21.64
C GLU A 340 4.12 -29.78 21.91
N LYS A 341 4.47 -30.74 21.05
CA LYS A 341 5.59 -31.65 21.29
C LYS A 341 6.93 -30.99 20.95
N SER A 342 7.83 -30.91 21.93
CA SER A 342 9.20 -30.42 21.73
C SER A 342 10.21 -31.56 21.63
N TYR A 343 10.96 -31.59 20.52
CA TYR A 343 12.01 -32.59 20.23
C TYR A 343 13.43 -32.01 20.31
N ARG A 344 13.56 -30.68 20.28
CA ARG A 344 14.86 -29.99 20.16
C ARG A 344 15.60 -29.87 21.49
N THR A 345 14.88 -29.88 22.61
CA THR A 345 15.39 -29.54 23.94
C THR A 345 15.20 -30.72 24.90
N THR A 346 16.05 -30.83 25.93
CA THR A 346 15.89 -31.87 26.96
C THR A 346 14.70 -31.58 27.88
N VAL A 347 14.23 -32.62 28.57
CA VAL A 347 13.08 -32.55 29.47
C VAL A 347 13.30 -31.52 30.58
N GLU A 348 14.50 -31.46 31.16
CA GLU A 348 14.83 -30.63 32.31
C GLU A 348 14.84 -29.14 31.96
N ILE A 349 15.48 -28.78 30.84
CA ILE A 349 15.51 -27.39 30.36
C ILE A 349 14.09 -26.92 30.00
N MET A 350 13.31 -27.77 29.31
CA MET A 350 11.95 -27.41 28.93
C MET A 350 11.03 -27.29 30.15
N THR A 351 11.22 -28.13 31.17
CA THR A 351 10.47 -28.04 32.42
C THR A 351 10.73 -26.72 33.13
N LEU A 352 11.99 -26.28 33.21
CA LEU A 352 12.34 -24.96 33.75
C LEU A 352 11.74 -23.83 32.91
N ALA A 353 11.85 -23.89 31.58
CA ALA A 353 11.28 -22.88 30.69
C ALA A 353 9.75 -22.75 30.89
N ASN A 354 9.02 -23.87 30.97
CA ASN A 354 7.59 -23.87 31.27
C ASN A 354 7.24 -23.26 32.64
N GLN A 355 8.11 -23.38 33.65
CA GLN A 355 7.92 -22.71 34.93
C GLN A 355 8.05 -21.18 34.80
N VAL A 356 9.00 -20.70 33.99
CA VAL A 356 9.14 -19.27 33.70
C VAL A 356 7.94 -18.76 32.92
N LEU A 357 7.52 -19.48 31.87
CA LEU A 357 6.37 -19.12 31.03
C LEU A 357 5.08 -18.96 31.83
N ARG A 358 4.83 -19.80 32.84
CA ARG A 358 3.65 -19.69 33.71
C ARG A 358 3.54 -18.36 34.46
N ARG A 359 4.63 -17.59 34.58
CA ARG A 359 4.61 -16.25 35.19
C ARG A 359 4.06 -15.16 34.27
N MET A 360 3.88 -15.43 32.98
CA MET A 360 3.38 -14.44 32.01
C MET A 360 1.85 -14.23 32.09
N GLU A 361 1.12 -15.03 32.89
CA GLU A 361 -0.33 -14.89 33.14
C GLU A 361 -1.17 -14.59 31.88
N SER A 362 -0.94 -15.32 30.79
CA SER A 362 -1.70 -15.16 29.54
C SER A 362 -2.45 -16.46 29.19
N PRO A 363 -3.76 -16.38 28.91
CA PRO A 363 -4.59 -17.56 28.62
C PRO A 363 -4.22 -18.25 27.31
N ASP A 364 -3.59 -17.54 26.38
CA ASP A 364 -3.28 -18.02 25.02
C ASP A 364 -1.84 -18.55 24.88
N ILE A 365 -1.10 -18.69 25.99
CA ILE A 365 0.24 -19.29 26.00
C ILE A 365 0.15 -20.79 26.25
N PHE A 366 0.61 -21.57 25.28
CA PHE A 366 0.69 -23.02 25.38
C PHE A 366 2.02 -23.44 26.03
N THR A 367 1.98 -24.43 26.90
CA THR A 367 3.21 -25.05 27.43
C THR A 367 3.67 -26.17 26.52
N ALA A 368 4.99 -26.27 26.32
CA ALA A 368 5.54 -27.34 25.50
C ALA A 368 5.59 -28.65 26.28
N ARG A 369 5.21 -29.75 25.62
CA ARG A 369 5.35 -31.13 26.11
C ARG A 369 6.67 -31.71 25.58
N PRO A 370 7.73 -31.80 26.41
CA PRO A 370 8.98 -32.38 25.95
C PRO A 370 8.80 -33.87 25.64
N VAL A 371 9.39 -34.32 24.54
CA VAL A 371 9.52 -35.74 24.21
C VAL A 371 10.73 -36.30 24.96
N VAL A 372 10.65 -37.55 25.42
CA VAL A 372 11.61 -38.19 26.33
C VAL A 372 13.04 -38.12 25.77
N ARG A 373 13.76 -37.10 26.22
CA ARG A 373 15.16 -36.82 25.94
C ARG A 373 15.78 -36.28 27.24
N PRO A 374 16.23 -37.17 28.14
CA PRO A 374 16.83 -36.74 29.41
C PRO A 374 18.14 -36.00 29.16
N GLY A 375 18.47 -35.10 30.08
CA GLY A 375 19.67 -34.27 30.04
C GLY A 375 20.10 -33.86 31.43
N ILE A 376 21.08 -32.98 31.50
CA ILE A 376 21.55 -32.43 32.78
C ILE A 376 20.59 -31.31 33.21
N PRO A 377 20.08 -31.32 34.44
CA PRO A 377 19.28 -30.22 34.96
C PRO A 377 20.06 -28.89 34.94
N PRO A 378 19.44 -27.78 34.55
CA PRO A 378 20.07 -26.46 34.61
C PRO A 378 20.43 -26.09 36.05
N SER A 379 21.67 -25.66 36.27
CA SER A 379 22.19 -25.22 37.57
C SER A 379 22.57 -23.74 37.54
N SER A 380 22.25 -23.01 38.61
CA SER A 380 22.71 -21.62 38.80
C SER A 380 23.94 -21.58 39.71
N VAL A 381 24.99 -20.88 39.30
CA VAL A 381 26.13 -20.55 40.17
C VAL A 381 26.10 -19.04 40.41
N CYS A 382 25.95 -18.63 41.67
CA CYS A 382 26.00 -17.22 42.04
C CYS A 382 27.46 -16.83 42.28
N SER A 383 28.04 -15.97 41.44
CA SER A 383 29.32 -15.34 41.76
C SER A 383 29.06 -13.97 42.37
N GLU A 384 29.52 -13.72 43.59
CA GLU A 384 29.57 -12.36 44.12
C GLU A 384 30.46 -11.52 43.19
N SER A 385 29.93 -10.40 42.69
CA SER A 385 30.77 -9.43 41.99
C SER A 385 31.78 -8.91 43.01
N PRO A 386 33.09 -8.90 42.71
CA PRO A 386 34.05 -8.26 43.61
C PRO A 386 33.59 -6.81 43.81
N GLY A 387 33.33 -6.43 45.07
CA GLY A 387 32.90 -5.08 45.42
C GLY A 387 33.83 -4.04 44.79
N ARG A 388 33.22 -3.03 44.15
CA ARG A 388 33.92 -1.82 43.73
C ARG A 388 34.13 -0.89 44.92
#